data_AF-A0A960TA94-F1
#
_entry.id   AF-A0A960TA94-F1
#
_cell.length_a   1.000
_cell.length_b   1.000
_cell.length_c   1.000
_cell.angle_alpha   90.00
_cell.angle_beta   90.00
_cell.angle_gamma   90.00
#
_symmetry.space_group_name_H-M   'P 1'
#
loop_
_entity.id
_entity.type
_entity.pdbx_description
1 polymer ?
#
loop_
_entity_poly.entity_id
_entity_poly.type
_entity_poly.pdbx_seq_one_letter_code
_entity_poly.pdbx_strand_id
1 'polypeptide(L)'
;NVLRHMGLHKDMGEIVFLVGHGSDTTNNAFSAALDCGACGGHAGDINARLLAQMLNEAEIRQSLAQKGLSIPVNTLFVPAIHETVTDSVHILDEDLIPSDRRSEIRDLKKKMDFASGRARKERSVSRSAVLDPHFNRRPRNWAEVRPEWGLSGNACFIVAPRSRTRFADLSGRAFLHDYDYTRDEGFATLELIMTAPMVVTNWINLQYYCSSVAPTVYGAGSKVLHNLVNEVGVQEGNGGDLRVGLPFQSVHDGEKLVHEPLRLSVFIEAPQSALEEIIHKHETVRQLVDHGWLHLLQIDGNRSVMRRMPGGKYEPAEAEGLA
;
A
#
# COMPACT_ATOMS: atom_id res chain seq x y z
N ASN A 1 -17.04 -3.64 10.95
CA ASN A 1 -17.17 -2.21 10.59
C ASN A 1 -15.77 -1.61 10.50
N VAL A 2 -15.61 -0.49 9.80
CA VAL A 2 -14.29 0.04 9.41
C VAL A 2 -13.34 0.30 10.60
N LEU A 3 -13.85 0.81 11.73
CA LEU A 3 -13.06 1.05 12.93
C LEU A 3 -12.47 -0.23 13.52
N ARG A 4 -13.24 -1.31 13.57
CA ARG A 4 -12.73 -2.63 14.03
C ARG A 4 -11.65 -3.16 13.10
N HIS A 5 -11.87 -3.08 11.78
CA HIS A 5 -10.91 -3.56 10.78
C HIS A 5 -9.63 -2.73 10.74
N MET A 6 -9.68 -1.45 11.11
CA MET A 6 -8.49 -0.60 11.28
C MET A 6 -7.81 -0.76 12.66
N GLY A 7 -8.30 -1.65 13.53
CA GLY A 7 -7.81 -1.78 14.90
C GLY A 7 -8.18 -0.61 15.84
N LEU A 8 -8.86 0.41 15.32
CA LEU A 8 -9.31 1.62 16.02
C LEU A 8 -10.62 1.37 16.79
N HIS A 9 -10.66 0.42 17.71
CA HIS A 9 -11.84 0.16 18.55
C HIS A 9 -11.56 0.26 20.05
N LYS A 10 -10.29 0.46 20.44
CA LYS A 10 -9.84 0.77 21.81
C LYS A 10 -8.66 1.74 21.72
N ASP A 11 -8.43 2.50 22.80
CA ASP A 11 -7.24 3.35 22.97
C ASP A 11 -7.01 4.36 21.83
N MET A 12 -8.09 4.93 21.30
CA MET A 12 -8.00 5.97 20.28
C MET A 12 -7.26 7.20 20.82
N GLY A 13 -6.34 7.74 20.02
CA GLY A 13 -5.70 9.01 20.30
C GLY A 13 -6.69 10.18 20.24
N GLU A 14 -6.26 11.32 20.79
CA GLU A 14 -7.06 12.55 20.71
C GLU A 14 -7.10 13.12 19.28
N ILE A 15 -6.06 12.89 18.48
CA ILE A 15 -6.05 13.19 17.04
C ILE A 15 -5.82 11.88 16.29
N VAL A 16 -6.71 11.56 15.36
CA VAL A 16 -6.57 10.41 14.45
C VAL A 16 -6.52 10.91 13.03
N PHE A 17 -5.35 10.80 12.39
CA PHE A 17 -5.22 11.09 10.97
C PHE A 17 -5.73 9.91 10.14
N LEU A 18 -6.67 10.17 9.24
CA LEU A 18 -7.07 9.25 8.19
C LEU A 18 -6.35 9.67 6.93
N VAL A 19 -5.31 8.91 6.56
CA VAL A 19 -4.39 9.28 5.49
C VAL A 19 -4.68 8.41 4.27
N GLY A 20 -5.29 9.00 3.26
CA GLY A 20 -5.30 8.42 1.91
C GLY A 20 -3.95 8.59 1.24
N HIS A 21 -3.74 7.95 0.09
CA HIS A 21 -2.56 8.20 -0.73
C HIS A 21 -2.94 8.41 -2.19
N GLY A 22 -2.09 9.11 -2.92
CA GLY A 22 -2.24 9.38 -4.35
C GLY A 22 -0.97 10.00 -4.91
N SER A 23 -0.92 10.10 -6.22
CA SER A 23 0.22 10.61 -6.98
C SER A 23 -0.22 11.80 -7.84
N ASP A 24 0.56 12.87 -7.86
CA ASP A 24 0.37 13.98 -8.80
C ASP A 24 1.41 13.87 -9.91
N THR A 25 1.00 13.46 -11.11
CA THR A 25 1.91 13.36 -12.27
C THR A 25 1.32 14.00 -13.52
N THR A 26 2.15 14.70 -14.28
CA THR A 26 1.80 15.30 -15.57
C THR A 26 2.17 14.37 -16.72
N ASN A 27 1.35 14.34 -17.77
CA ASN A 27 1.61 13.59 -19.02
C ASN A 27 1.93 12.09 -18.77
N ASN A 28 1.04 11.41 -18.05
CA ASN A 28 1.24 10.02 -17.69
C ASN A 28 -0.01 9.18 -17.96
N ALA A 29 0.01 8.44 -19.08
CA ALA A 29 -1.04 7.48 -19.44
C ALA A 29 -1.30 6.40 -18.36
N PHE A 30 -0.34 6.20 -17.46
CA PHE A 30 -0.39 5.22 -16.38
C PHE A 30 -0.50 5.87 -14.99
N SER A 31 -1.05 7.10 -14.88
CA SER A 31 -1.25 7.77 -13.59
C SER A 31 -2.06 6.92 -12.60
N ALA A 32 -3.11 6.24 -13.08
CA ALA A 32 -3.93 5.36 -12.25
C ALA A 32 -3.13 4.18 -11.63
N ALA A 33 -2.03 3.75 -12.25
CA ALA A 33 -1.15 2.71 -11.71
C ALA A 33 -0.19 3.23 -10.62
N LEU A 34 -0.05 4.55 -10.49
CA LEU A 34 0.70 5.20 -9.41
C LEU A 34 -0.20 5.60 -8.23
N ASP A 35 -1.51 5.69 -8.47
CA ASP A 35 -2.53 5.89 -7.44
C ASP A 35 -2.88 4.60 -6.68
N CYS A 36 -3.90 4.67 -5.83
CA CYS A 36 -4.27 3.54 -4.99
C CYS A 36 -5.00 2.44 -5.77
N GLY A 37 -4.35 1.30 -5.95
CA GLY A 37 -4.98 0.10 -6.52
C GLY A 37 -6.22 -0.38 -5.75
N ALA A 38 -6.25 -0.21 -4.43
CA ALA A 38 -7.43 -0.53 -3.61
C ALA A 38 -8.58 0.48 -3.77
N CYS A 39 -8.31 1.67 -4.32
CA CYS A 39 -9.32 2.67 -4.67
C CYS A 39 -9.63 2.68 -6.17
N GLY A 40 -9.28 1.61 -6.89
CA GLY A 40 -9.54 1.51 -8.34
C GLY A 40 -8.64 2.41 -9.19
N GLY A 41 -7.46 2.77 -8.72
CA GLY A 41 -6.53 3.66 -9.42
C GLY A 41 -6.85 5.15 -9.25
N HIS A 42 -7.51 5.51 -8.15
CA HIS A 42 -7.76 6.89 -7.74
C HIS A 42 -7.02 7.24 -6.44
N ALA A 43 -6.81 8.53 -6.23
CA ALA A 43 -6.33 9.05 -4.95
C ALA A 43 -7.32 8.76 -3.82
N GLY A 44 -6.79 8.52 -2.62
CA GLY A 44 -7.57 8.17 -1.42
C GLY A 44 -8.09 9.38 -0.62
N ASP A 45 -7.96 10.61 -1.12
CA ASP A 45 -8.36 11.83 -0.41
C ASP A 45 -9.87 11.89 -0.15
N ILE A 46 -10.70 11.56 -1.14
CA ILE A 46 -12.16 11.58 -0.97
C ILE A 46 -12.60 10.58 0.10
N ASN A 47 -12.01 9.37 0.11
CA ASN A 47 -12.30 8.34 1.10
C ASN A 47 -11.89 8.80 2.51
N ALA A 48 -10.72 9.42 2.65
CA ALA A 48 -10.24 9.97 3.91
C ALA A 48 -11.16 11.09 4.42
N ARG A 49 -11.56 12.04 3.57
CA ARG A 49 -12.48 13.13 3.90
C ARG A 49 -13.83 12.61 4.36
N LEU A 50 -14.44 11.73 3.57
CA LEU A 50 -15.76 11.18 3.88
C LEU A 50 -15.75 10.44 5.21
N LEU A 51 -14.75 9.59 5.44
CA LEU A 51 -14.65 8.85 6.69
C LEU A 51 -14.37 9.76 7.90
N ALA A 52 -13.51 10.76 7.75
CA ALA A 52 -13.22 11.72 8.82
C ALA A 52 -14.47 12.52 9.20
N GLN A 53 -15.20 13.03 8.20
CA GLN A 53 -16.46 13.74 8.42
C GLN A 53 -17.46 12.83 9.14
N MET A 54 -17.71 11.64 8.61
CA MET A 54 -18.64 10.68 9.23
C MET A 54 -18.28 10.36 10.68
N LEU A 55 -17.00 10.15 10.99
CA LEU A 55 -16.58 9.82 12.35
C LEU A 55 -16.56 11.02 13.29
N ASN A 56 -16.65 12.25 12.79
CA ASN A 56 -16.81 13.47 13.58
C ASN A 56 -18.28 13.86 13.80
N GLU A 57 -19.22 13.34 13.02
CA GLU A 57 -20.65 13.61 13.17
C GLU A 57 -21.23 13.03 14.47
N ALA A 58 -21.95 13.87 15.22
CA ALA A 58 -22.51 13.51 16.53
C ALA A 58 -23.51 12.34 16.43
N GLU A 59 -24.37 12.34 15.42
CA GLU A 59 -25.38 11.30 15.20
C GLU A 59 -24.73 9.94 14.92
N ILE A 60 -23.64 9.92 14.13
CA ILE A 60 -22.89 8.70 13.84
C ILE A 60 -22.19 8.19 15.09
N ARG A 61 -21.55 9.07 15.87
CA ARG A 61 -20.94 8.71 17.16
C ARG A 61 -21.97 8.11 18.13
N GLN A 62 -23.16 8.68 18.20
CA GLN A 62 -24.25 8.17 19.04
C GLN A 62 -24.71 6.78 18.57
N SER A 63 -24.89 6.59 17.27
CA SER A 63 -25.28 5.28 16.70
C SER A 63 -24.20 4.21 16.92
N LEU A 64 -22.91 4.57 16.81
CA LEU A 64 -21.80 3.67 17.11
C LEU A 64 -21.78 3.27 18.58
N ALA A 65 -22.03 4.22 19.50
CA ALA A 65 -22.09 3.95 20.92
C ALA A 65 -23.21 2.96 21.28
N GLN A 66 -24.39 3.10 20.66
CA GLN A 66 -25.49 2.14 20.79
C GLN A 66 -25.12 0.72 20.31
N LYS A 67 -24.17 0.62 19.37
CA LYS A 67 -23.62 -0.65 18.85
C LYS A 67 -22.36 -1.11 19.62
N GLY A 68 -22.10 -0.54 20.79
CA GLY A 68 -20.98 -0.92 21.66
C GLY A 68 -19.61 -0.41 21.21
N LEU A 69 -19.56 0.64 20.39
CA LEU A 69 -18.32 1.28 19.95
C LEU A 69 -18.36 2.77 20.28
N SER A 70 -17.65 3.14 21.34
CA SER A 70 -17.56 4.54 21.77
C SER A 70 -16.30 5.18 21.21
N ILE A 71 -16.47 6.29 20.48
CA ILE A 71 -15.38 7.20 20.13
C ILE A 71 -15.22 8.19 21.30
N PRO A 72 -14.00 8.39 21.85
CA PRO A 72 -13.80 9.38 22.91
C PRO A 72 -14.24 10.78 22.47
N VAL A 73 -14.83 11.55 23.38
CA VAL A 73 -15.36 12.89 23.07
C VAL A 73 -14.29 13.84 22.54
N ASN A 74 -13.06 13.70 23.04
CA ASN A 74 -11.92 14.54 22.66
C ASN A 74 -11.18 14.04 21.41
N THR A 75 -11.59 12.90 20.82
CA THR A 75 -11.00 12.39 19.58
C THR A 75 -11.52 13.19 18.39
N LEU A 76 -10.59 13.78 17.62
CA LEU A 76 -10.83 14.44 16.36
C LEU A 76 -10.22 13.61 15.22
N PHE A 77 -11.04 13.23 14.24
CA PHE A 77 -10.54 12.61 13.01
C PHE A 77 -10.17 13.71 12.00
N VAL A 78 -8.97 13.63 11.44
CA VAL A 78 -8.46 14.64 10.51
C VAL A 78 -8.10 13.96 9.20
N PRO A 79 -8.72 14.35 8.07
CA PRO A 79 -8.38 13.78 6.77
C PRO A 79 -7.03 14.33 6.29
N ALA A 80 -6.24 13.47 5.66
CA ALA A 80 -5.00 13.86 4.99
C ALA A 80 -4.76 13.00 3.75
N ILE A 81 -3.89 13.46 2.87
CA ILE A 81 -3.38 12.68 1.74
C ILE A 81 -1.85 12.68 1.74
N HIS A 82 -1.27 11.50 1.58
CA HIS A 82 0.14 11.31 1.25
C HIS A 82 0.30 11.36 -0.26
N GLU A 83 0.95 12.41 -0.75
CA GLU A 83 1.37 12.52 -2.14
C GLU A 83 2.67 11.73 -2.33
N THR A 84 2.59 10.64 -3.09
CA THR A 84 3.64 9.61 -3.13
C THR A 84 4.89 10.05 -3.88
N VAL A 85 4.75 10.95 -4.86
CA VAL A 85 5.87 11.38 -5.70
C VAL A 85 6.86 12.20 -4.88
N THR A 86 6.35 13.09 -4.04
CA THR A 86 7.09 14.05 -3.20
C THR A 86 7.20 13.61 -1.74
N ASP A 87 6.54 12.52 -1.36
CA ASP A 87 6.40 12.07 0.02
C ASP A 87 5.77 13.10 0.98
N SER A 88 5.03 14.06 0.44
CA SER A 88 4.41 15.13 1.25
C SER A 88 3.09 14.65 1.83
N VAL A 89 2.81 15.01 3.09
CA VAL A 89 1.50 14.75 3.70
C VAL A 89 0.74 16.07 3.78
N HIS A 90 -0.38 16.15 3.07
CA HIS A 90 -1.24 17.31 3.05
C HIS A 90 -2.45 17.06 3.94
N ILE A 91 -2.62 17.90 4.95
CA ILE A 91 -3.83 17.92 5.77
C ILE A 91 -4.94 18.53 4.92
N LEU A 92 -6.09 17.86 4.87
CA LEU A 92 -7.25 18.27 4.11
C LEU A 92 -8.21 19.00 5.06
N ASP A 93 -8.96 19.97 4.51
CA ASP A 93 -10.01 20.70 5.22
C ASP A 93 -9.52 21.37 6.53
N GLU A 94 -8.32 21.98 6.48
CA GLU A 94 -7.69 22.64 7.64
C GLU A 94 -8.57 23.75 8.25
N ASP A 95 -9.48 24.32 7.47
CA ASP A 95 -10.45 25.34 7.89
C ASP A 95 -11.52 24.80 8.85
N LEU A 96 -11.85 23.50 8.75
CA LEU A 96 -12.82 22.81 9.63
C LEU A 96 -12.22 22.42 10.98
N ILE A 97 -10.90 22.58 11.18
CA ILE A 97 -10.23 22.23 12.43
C ILE A 97 -10.63 23.23 13.54
N PRO A 98 -11.15 22.72 14.69
CA PRO A 98 -11.50 23.55 15.85
C PRO A 98 -10.34 24.45 16.30
N SER A 99 -10.64 25.70 16.65
CA SER A 99 -9.64 26.73 16.93
C SER A 99 -8.69 26.36 18.07
N ASP A 100 -9.18 25.65 19.07
CA ASP A 100 -8.45 25.12 20.21
C ASP A 100 -7.49 23.97 19.86
N ARG A 101 -7.71 23.27 18.74
CA ARG A 101 -6.83 22.17 18.25
C ARG A 101 -5.81 22.61 17.19
N ARG A 102 -5.93 23.83 16.65
CA ARG A 102 -5.06 24.31 15.54
C ARG A 102 -3.57 24.32 15.87
N SER A 103 -3.19 24.61 17.13
CA SER A 103 -1.78 24.61 17.53
C SER A 103 -1.20 23.20 17.52
N GLU A 104 -1.95 22.24 18.05
CA GLU A 104 -1.55 20.83 18.10
C GLU A 104 -1.39 20.24 16.69
N ILE A 105 -2.36 20.48 15.80
CA ILE A 105 -2.27 20.03 14.41
C ILE A 105 -1.08 20.64 13.69
N ARG A 106 -0.79 21.92 13.93
CA ARG A 106 0.38 22.59 13.34
C ARG A 106 1.69 21.93 13.77
N ASP A 107 1.79 21.52 15.03
CA ASP A 107 2.99 20.83 15.52
C ASP A 107 3.09 19.39 14.99
N LEU A 108 1.97 18.69 14.82
CA LEU A 108 1.94 17.38 14.14
C LEU A 108 2.33 17.51 12.67
N LYS A 109 1.87 18.55 11.96
CA LYS A 109 2.28 18.85 10.57
C LYS A 109 3.79 19.04 10.45
N LYS A 110 4.43 19.80 11.35
CA LYS A 110 5.90 19.95 11.37
C LYS A 110 6.62 18.59 11.54
N LYS A 111 6.08 17.70 12.38
CA LYS A 111 6.64 16.35 12.57
C LYS A 111 6.48 15.49 11.31
N MET A 112 5.34 15.59 10.62
CA MET A 112 5.12 14.94 9.33
C MET A 112 6.09 15.48 8.29
N ASP A 113 6.23 16.80 8.15
CA ASP A 113 7.17 17.42 7.21
C ASP A 113 8.63 16.97 7.44
N PHE A 114 9.03 16.84 8.71
CA PHE A 114 10.34 16.30 9.08
C PHE A 114 10.49 14.83 8.67
N ALA A 115 9.48 13.99 8.94
CA ALA A 115 9.48 12.59 8.54
C ALA A 115 9.52 12.43 7.00
N SER A 116 8.71 13.20 6.28
CA SER A 116 8.71 13.27 4.82
C SER A 116 10.08 13.66 4.26
N GLY A 117 10.76 14.62 4.90
CA GLY A 117 12.13 15.00 4.52
C GLY A 117 13.14 13.86 4.65
N ARG A 118 12.99 13.01 5.67
CA ARG A 118 13.82 11.82 5.84
C ARG A 118 13.49 10.73 4.83
N ALA A 119 12.20 10.42 4.64
CA ALA A 119 11.74 9.43 3.67
C ALA A 119 12.24 9.76 2.24
N ARG A 120 12.15 11.03 1.83
CA ARG A 120 12.71 11.51 0.56
C ARG A 120 14.22 11.28 0.46
N LYS A 121 14.97 11.53 1.54
CA LYS A 121 16.42 11.32 1.56
C LYS A 121 16.79 9.85 1.43
N GLU A 122 16.04 8.96 2.07
CA GLU A 122 16.22 7.51 1.96
C GLU A 122 15.92 7.03 0.53
N ARG A 123 14.85 7.56 -0.09
CA ARG A 123 14.45 7.23 -1.47
C ARG A 123 15.28 7.91 -2.55
N SER A 124 15.91 9.06 -2.31
CA SER A 124 16.70 9.74 -3.35
C SER A 124 17.99 9.01 -3.67
N VAL A 125 18.60 8.36 -2.67
CA VAL A 125 19.83 7.58 -2.81
C VAL A 125 19.64 6.37 -3.74
N SER A 126 18.41 5.82 -3.85
CA SER A 126 18.09 4.73 -4.78
C SER A 126 17.74 5.20 -6.19
N ARG A 127 17.57 6.51 -6.43
CA ARG A 127 17.06 7.07 -7.71
C ARG A 127 18.12 7.85 -8.50
N SER A 128 19.17 8.35 -7.85
CA SER A 128 20.29 9.07 -8.47
C SER A 128 21.42 9.27 -7.45
N ALA A 129 22.67 9.13 -7.88
CA ALA A 129 23.84 9.47 -7.05
C ALA A 129 23.90 10.98 -6.72
N VAL A 130 23.19 11.81 -7.48
CA VAL A 130 23.07 13.26 -7.28
C VAL A 130 21.71 13.56 -6.65
N LEU A 131 21.72 14.17 -5.46
CA LEU A 131 20.52 14.75 -4.83
C LEU A 131 19.97 15.83 -5.77
N ASP A 132 18.83 15.57 -6.40
CA ASP A 132 18.13 16.54 -7.24
C ASP A 132 17.45 17.59 -6.33
N PRO A 133 17.93 18.85 -6.29
CA PRO A 133 17.33 19.91 -5.47
C PRO A 133 15.94 20.33 -6.01
N HIS A 134 15.52 19.78 -7.15
CA HIS A 134 14.26 20.06 -7.83
C HIS A 134 13.37 18.81 -7.93
N PHE A 135 13.52 17.85 -7.02
CA PHE A 135 12.66 16.65 -6.96
C PHE A 135 11.16 16.97 -7.07
N ASN A 136 10.69 18.06 -6.44
CA ASN A 136 9.29 18.51 -6.52
C ASN A 136 8.87 19.06 -7.90
N ARG A 137 9.80 19.27 -8.85
CA ARG A 137 9.51 19.70 -10.23
C ARG A 137 9.31 18.53 -11.19
N ARG A 138 9.88 17.35 -10.89
CA ARG A 138 9.74 16.13 -11.71
C ARG A 138 8.29 15.75 -11.99
N PRO A 139 7.38 15.67 -11.00
CA PRO A 139 5.97 15.35 -11.27
C PRO A 139 5.28 16.31 -12.24
N ARG A 140 5.75 17.56 -12.34
CA ARG A 140 5.19 18.60 -13.22
C ARG A 140 5.96 18.78 -14.54
N ASN A 141 7.04 18.04 -14.75
CA ASN A 141 7.78 18.06 -15.99
C ASN A 141 7.14 17.11 -16.99
N TRP A 142 6.47 17.65 -18.01
CA TRP A 142 5.79 16.86 -19.04
C TRP A 142 6.74 15.93 -19.83
N ALA A 143 8.04 16.22 -19.84
CA ALA A 143 9.07 15.40 -20.49
C ALA A 143 9.69 14.34 -19.56
N GLU A 144 9.33 14.31 -18.26
CA GLU A 144 9.84 13.30 -17.33
C GLU A 144 9.15 11.95 -17.59
N VAL A 145 9.96 10.99 -18.04
CA VAL A 145 9.48 9.63 -18.35
C VAL A 145 9.36 8.77 -17.09
N ARG A 146 10.00 9.17 -15.98
CA ARG A 146 9.98 8.49 -14.68
C ARG A 146 9.64 9.46 -13.56
N PRO A 147 8.39 9.98 -13.52
CA PRO A 147 7.99 10.91 -12.46
C PRO A 147 8.00 10.20 -11.11
N GLU A 148 7.59 8.93 -11.08
CA GLU A 148 7.76 8.06 -9.91
C GLU A 148 8.10 6.60 -10.29
N TRP A 149 8.60 5.82 -9.32
CA TRP A 149 8.78 4.36 -9.40
C TRP A 149 7.54 3.60 -8.88
N GLY A 150 6.58 4.30 -8.26
CA GLY A 150 5.44 3.71 -7.59
C GLY A 150 5.90 2.66 -6.59
N LEU A 151 5.36 1.45 -6.73
CA LEU A 151 5.65 0.31 -5.85
C LEU A 151 6.70 -0.64 -6.43
N SER A 152 7.54 -0.17 -7.35
CA SER A 152 8.67 -0.94 -7.87
C SER A 152 9.59 -1.40 -6.72
N GLY A 153 10.13 -2.61 -6.84
CA GLY A 153 10.91 -3.25 -5.77
C GLY A 153 10.10 -3.82 -4.59
N ASN A 154 8.76 -3.77 -4.60
CA ASN A 154 7.95 -4.42 -3.57
C ASN A 154 8.28 -5.93 -3.45
N ALA A 155 8.40 -6.41 -2.21
CA ALA A 155 8.90 -7.75 -1.88
C ALA A 155 7.98 -8.53 -0.95
N CYS A 156 7.39 -7.85 0.04
CA CYS A 156 6.61 -8.53 1.06
C CYS A 156 5.41 -7.75 1.55
N PHE A 157 4.46 -8.48 2.13
CA PHE A 157 3.32 -7.96 2.86
C PHE A 157 3.31 -8.55 4.26
N ILE A 158 3.40 -7.70 5.28
CA ILE A 158 3.49 -8.12 6.68
C ILE A 158 2.20 -7.76 7.41
N VAL A 159 1.48 -8.80 7.84
CA VAL A 159 0.23 -8.74 8.60
C VAL A 159 0.53 -9.21 10.02
N ALA A 160 0.95 -8.28 10.87
CA ALA A 160 1.36 -8.55 12.24
C ALA A 160 1.31 -7.26 13.07
N PRO A 161 1.37 -7.33 14.41
CA PRO A 161 1.38 -6.14 15.24
C PRO A 161 2.53 -5.21 14.86
N ARG A 162 2.29 -3.90 14.87
CA ARG A 162 3.29 -2.87 14.49
C ARG A 162 4.62 -3.03 15.23
N SER A 163 4.59 -3.58 16.44
CA SER A 163 5.77 -3.90 17.26
C SER A 163 6.75 -4.87 16.58
N ARG A 164 6.29 -5.74 15.67
CA ARG A 164 7.13 -6.69 14.91
C ARG A 164 8.06 -6.00 13.92
N THR A 165 7.61 -4.91 13.33
CA THR A 165 8.33 -4.17 12.28
C THR A 165 8.85 -2.83 12.79
N ARG A 166 8.68 -2.54 14.09
CA ARG A 166 9.06 -1.24 14.66
C ARG A 166 10.58 -1.13 14.66
N PHE A 167 11.09 -0.06 14.05
CA PHE A 167 12.52 0.22 13.87
C PHE A 167 13.27 -0.71 12.92
N ALA A 168 12.56 -1.65 12.27
CA ALA A 168 13.15 -2.43 11.18
C ALA A 168 13.27 -1.55 9.93
N ASP A 169 14.44 -1.56 9.29
CA ASP A 169 14.60 -1.03 7.94
C ASP A 169 14.17 -2.11 6.95
N LEU A 170 13.04 -1.88 6.30
CA LEU A 170 12.47 -2.77 5.26
C LEU A 170 12.77 -2.25 3.85
N SER A 171 13.68 -1.27 3.74
CA SER A 171 14.15 -0.66 2.49
C SER A 171 13.04 -0.14 1.57
N GLY A 172 11.88 0.20 2.13
CA GLY A 172 10.69 0.62 1.36
C GLY A 172 10.06 -0.49 0.51
N ARG A 173 10.39 -1.77 0.73
CA ARG A 173 9.92 -2.91 -0.08
C ARG A 173 8.72 -3.65 0.53
N ALA A 174 8.23 -3.22 1.69
CA ALA A 174 7.21 -3.93 2.45
C ALA A 174 5.89 -3.15 2.52
N PHE A 175 4.79 -3.83 2.22
CA PHE A 175 3.45 -3.43 2.66
C PHE A 175 3.27 -3.83 4.13
N LEU A 176 2.70 -2.94 4.95
CA LEU A 176 2.50 -3.18 6.38
C LEU A 176 1.01 -3.12 6.73
N HIS A 177 0.52 -4.10 7.46
CA HIS A 177 -0.83 -4.13 8.03
C HIS A 177 -0.72 -4.42 9.53
N ASP A 178 -1.09 -3.43 10.36
CA ASP A 178 -1.12 -3.60 11.81
C ASP A 178 -2.32 -4.49 12.19
N TYR A 179 -2.03 -5.69 12.66
CA TYR A 179 -3.03 -6.72 12.92
C TYR A 179 -2.65 -7.56 14.12
N ASP A 180 -3.59 -7.75 15.05
CA ASP A 180 -3.42 -8.58 16.24
C ASP A 180 -4.54 -9.64 16.26
N TYR A 181 -4.17 -10.88 15.93
CA TYR A 181 -5.12 -11.99 15.86
C TYR A 181 -5.78 -12.33 17.20
N THR A 182 -5.15 -11.97 18.32
CA THR A 182 -5.72 -12.25 19.65
C THR A 182 -6.95 -11.38 19.94
N ARG A 183 -7.12 -10.30 19.17
CA ARG A 183 -8.24 -9.36 19.26
C ARG A 183 -9.28 -9.58 18.15
N ASP A 184 -9.04 -10.51 17.23
CA ASP A 184 -9.91 -10.78 16.10
C ASP A 184 -10.82 -11.97 16.37
N GLU A 185 -11.97 -11.68 16.99
CA GLU A 185 -12.98 -12.69 17.30
C GLU A 185 -13.46 -13.40 16.02
N GLY A 186 -13.28 -14.72 15.98
CA GLY A 186 -13.66 -15.54 14.83
C GLY A 186 -12.83 -15.29 13.56
N PHE A 187 -11.68 -14.59 13.66
CA PHE A 187 -10.78 -14.33 12.53
C PHE A 187 -11.42 -13.57 11.35
N ALA A 188 -12.47 -12.79 11.59
CA ALA A 188 -13.19 -12.08 10.54
C ALA A 188 -12.34 -10.97 9.88
N THR A 189 -11.44 -10.34 10.63
CA THR A 189 -10.51 -9.35 10.10
C THR A 189 -9.38 -10.02 9.34
N LEU A 190 -8.87 -11.16 9.82
CA LEU A 190 -7.92 -12.00 9.08
C LEU A 190 -8.49 -12.44 7.73
N GLU A 191 -9.73 -12.93 7.72
CA GLU A 191 -10.44 -13.33 6.51
C GLU A 191 -10.53 -12.16 5.52
N LEU A 192 -10.91 -10.96 6.00
CA LEU A 192 -10.91 -9.75 5.18
C LEU A 192 -9.52 -9.42 4.64
N ILE A 193 -8.48 -9.50 5.46
CA ILE A 193 -7.09 -9.20 5.06
C ILE A 193 -6.62 -10.17 3.96
N MET A 194 -6.88 -11.47 4.12
CA MET A 194 -6.48 -12.51 3.16
C MET A 194 -7.26 -12.44 1.85
N THR A 195 -8.50 -11.97 1.87
CA THR A 195 -9.36 -11.91 0.68
C THR A 195 -9.31 -10.58 -0.07
N ALA A 196 -8.84 -9.50 0.57
CA ALA A 196 -8.75 -8.19 -0.05
C ALA A 196 -7.30 -7.61 -0.05
N PRO A 197 -6.74 -7.07 1.05
CA PRO A 197 -5.36 -6.54 1.05
C PRO A 197 -4.29 -7.49 0.51
N MET A 198 -4.33 -8.78 0.86
CA MET A 198 -3.36 -9.76 0.37
C MET A 198 -3.49 -9.96 -1.15
N VAL A 199 -4.72 -9.99 -1.65
CA VAL A 199 -4.99 -10.11 -3.09
C VAL A 199 -4.52 -8.86 -3.85
N VAL A 200 -4.81 -7.67 -3.33
CA VAL A 200 -4.38 -6.39 -3.93
C VAL A 200 -2.86 -6.26 -3.96
N THR A 201 -2.19 -6.51 -2.84
CA THR A 201 -0.71 -6.45 -2.78
C THR A 201 -0.07 -7.48 -3.71
N ASN A 202 -0.66 -8.67 -3.84
CA ASN A 202 -0.22 -9.67 -4.81
C ASN A 202 -0.44 -9.23 -6.26
N TRP A 203 -1.58 -8.61 -6.61
CA TRP A 203 -1.81 -8.10 -7.96
C TRP A 203 -0.81 -7.01 -8.34
N ILE A 204 -0.51 -6.10 -7.41
CA ILE A 204 0.54 -5.08 -7.60
C ILE A 204 1.87 -5.78 -7.87
N ASN A 205 2.29 -6.72 -7.01
CA ASN A 205 3.54 -7.47 -7.20
C ASN A 205 3.59 -8.18 -8.57
N LEU A 206 2.54 -8.91 -8.94
CA LEU A 206 2.46 -9.62 -10.21
C LEU A 206 2.49 -8.68 -11.42
N GLN A 207 1.91 -7.49 -11.33
CA GLN A 207 1.96 -6.51 -12.40
C GLN A 207 3.40 -6.09 -12.72
N TYR A 208 4.20 -5.81 -11.69
CA TYR A 208 5.62 -5.51 -11.85
C TYR A 208 6.43 -6.75 -12.26
N TYR A 209 6.16 -7.92 -11.68
CA TYR A 209 6.81 -9.18 -12.02
C TYR A 209 6.63 -9.50 -13.51
N CYS A 210 5.38 -9.59 -13.99
CA CYS A 210 5.05 -9.94 -15.36
C CYS A 210 5.62 -8.92 -16.37
N SER A 211 5.54 -7.62 -16.05
CA SER A 211 6.13 -6.55 -16.87
C SER A 211 7.66 -6.63 -16.93
N SER A 212 8.31 -7.27 -15.95
CA SER A 212 9.77 -7.44 -15.89
C SER A 212 10.23 -8.72 -16.59
N VAL A 213 9.53 -9.85 -16.41
CA VAL A 213 9.95 -11.16 -16.96
C VAL A 213 9.53 -11.37 -18.42
N ALA A 214 8.40 -10.79 -18.84
CA ALA A 214 7.89 -10.91 -20.20
C ALA A 214 7.33 -9.56 -20.68
N PRO A 215 8.18 -8.51 -20.80
CA PRO A 215 7.77 -7.15 -21.14
C PRO A 215 7.06 -7.02 -22.49
N THR A 216 7.29 -7.95 -23.42
CA THR A 216 6.64 -7.98 -24.73
C THR A 216 5.18 -8.45 -24.66
N VAL A 217 4.85 -9.29 -23.68
CA VAL A 217 3.51 -9.88 -23.51
C VAL A 217 2.71 -9.13 -22.45
N TYR A 218 3.33 -8.83 -21.32
CA TYR A 218 2.67 -8.25 -20.14
C TYR A 218 3.15 -6.83 -19.81
N GLY A 219 4.00 -6.23 -20.64
CA GLY A 219 4.42 -4.84 -20.50
C GLY A 219 3.72 -3.92 -21.51
N ALA A 220 3.98 -2.62 -21.38
CA ALA A 220 3.48 -1.59 -22.29
C ALA A 220 4.56 -1.03 -23.24
N GLY A 221 5.76 -1.61 -23.26
CA GLY A 221 6.86 -1.06 -24.07
C GLY A 221 7.35 0.29 -23.55
N SER A 222 7.91 1.13 -24.41
CA SER A 222 8.48 2.42 -24.03
C SER A 222 7.43 3.51 -23.92
N LYS A 223 7.36 4.15 -22.74
CA LYS A 223 6.50 5.32 -22.47
C LYS A 223 6.63 6.44 -23.50
N VAL A 224 7.83 6.61 -24.08
CA VAL A 224 8.12 7.68 -25.06
C VAL A 224 7.31 7.51 -26.35
N LEU A 225 6.82 6.30 -26.63
CA LEU A 225 6.13 5.96 -27.87
C LEU A 225 4.63 5.71 -27.66
N HIS A 226 4.09 5.99 -26.48
CA HIS A 226 2.72 5.62 -26.13
C HIS A 226 1.69 6.52 -26.81
N ASN A 227 0.73 5.87 -27.47
CA ASN A 227 -0.53 6.47 -27.89
C ASN A 227 -1.66 5.89 -27.03
N LEU A 228 -2.37 6.77 -26.30
CA LEU A 228 -3.48 6.40 -25.44
C LEU A 228 -4.67 5.87 -26.24
N VAL A 229 -5.25 4.75 -25.81
CA VAL A 229 -6.43 4.14 -26.42
C VAL A 229 -7.55 4.08 -25.38
N ASN A 230 -8.43 5.08 -25.40
CA ASN A 230 -9.66 5.18 -24.58
C ASN A 230 -9.48 4.83 -23.09
N GLU A 231 -8.32 5.15 -22.50
CA GLU A 231 -7.98 4.85 -21.10
C GLU A 231 -7.99 3.35 -20.72
N VAL A 232 -8.11 2.45 -21.70
CA VAL A 232 -8.06 0.99 -21.48
C VAL A 232 -6.62 0.48 -21.60
N GLY A 233 -5.77 1.19 -22.35
CA GLY A 233 -4.37 0.84 -22.54
C GLY A 233 -3.69 1.78 -23.54
N VAL A 234 -2.56 1.32 -24.09
CA VAL A 234 -1.75 2.09 -25.04
C VAL A 234 -1.35 1.26 -26.25
N GLN A 235 -1.06 1.93 -27.37
CA GLN A 235 -0.27 1.40 -28.46
C GLN A 235 1.16 1.93 -28.37
N GLU A 236 2.15 1.10 -28.73
CA GLU A 236 3.56 1.51 -28.79
C GLU A 236 3.94 1.90 -30.24
N GLY A 237 4.13 3.19 -30.48
CA GLY A 237 4.45 3.73 -31.80
C GLY A 237 3.21 3.87 -32.69
N ASN A 238 3.38 3.66 -33.99
CA ASN A 238 2.36 3.97 -35.00
C ASN A 238 1.24 2.90 -35.14
N GLY A 239 1.22 1.87 -34.28
CA GLY A 239 0.20 0.82 -34.32
C GLY A 239 0.55 -0.38 -33.43
N GLY A 240 -0.03 -1.54 -33.74
CA GLY A 240 0.18 -2.79 -33.00
C GLY A 240 -0.94 -3.11 -32.01
N ASP A 241 -0.75 -4.21 -31.28
CA ASP A 241 -1.71 -4.69 -30.30
C ASP A 241 -1.85 -3.74 -29.11
N LEU A 242 -3.05 -3.71 -28.51
CA LEU A 242 -3.31 -2.97 -27.29
C LEU A 242 -2.46 -3.53 -26.14
N ARG A 243 -1.76 -2.65 -25.42
CA ARG A 243 -0.94 -3.01 -24.27
C ARG A 243 -1.50 -2.40 -22.98
N VAL A 244 -1.62 -3.25 -21.96
CA VAL A 244 -2.24 -2.92 -20.66
C VAL A 244 -1.28 -3.10 -19.46
N GLY A 245 -0.04 -3.51 -19.75
CA GLY A 245 1.02 -3.71 -18.76
C GLY A 245 1.69 -2.42 -18.29
N LEU A 246 2.76 -2.52 -17.50
CA LEU A 246 3.54 -1.34 -17.13
C LEU A 246 4.55 -0.96 -18.22
N PRO A 247 4.83 0.35 -18.42
CA PRO A 247 5.91 0.77 -19.32
C PRO A 247 7.26 0.29 -18.80
N PHE A 248 8.21 0.12 -19.71
CA PHE A 248 9.59 -0.27 -19.39
C PHE A 248 10.23 0.68 -18.35
N GLN A 249 9.90 1.97 -18.41
CA GLN A 249 10.37 2.99 -17.48
C GLN A 249 9.85 2.82 -16.04
N SER A 250 8.81 2.02 -15.80
CA SER A 250 8.32 1.68 -14.44
C SER A 250 9.09 0.54 -13.80
N VAL A 251 9.76 -0.31 -14.59
CA VAL A 251 10.47 -1.50 -14.11
C VAL A 251 11.99 -1.42 -14.28
N HIS A 252 12.50 -0.51 -15.12
CA HIS A 252 13.90 -0.46 -15.53
C HIS A 252 14.46 0.97 -15.61
N ASP A 253 15.69 1.18 -15.12
CA ASP A 253 16.35 2.50 -15.08
C ASP A 253 17.11 2.85 -16.38
N GLY A 254 17.49 1.83 -17.14
CA GLY A 254 18.24 1.95 -18.40
C GLY A 254 19.45 1.01 -18.42
N GLU A 255 19.90 0.56 -17.26
CA GLU A 255 21.00 -0.39 -17.08
C GLU A 255 20.53 -1.69 -16.44
N LYS A 256 19.62 -1.61 -15.45
CA LYS A 256 19.10 -2.77 -14.73
C LYS A 256 17.61 -2.62 -14.38
N LEU A 257 17.02 -3.76 -14.01
CA LEU A 257 15.71 -3.78 -13.38
C LEU A 257 15.77 -3.11 -12.01
N VAL A 258 14.82 -2.22 -11.77
CA VAL A 258 14.54 -1.62 -10.46
C VAL A 258 13.59 -2.51 -9.67
N HIS A 259 12.66 -3.19 -10.35
CA HIS A 259 11.87 -4.25 -9.75
C HIS A 259 12.57 -5.59 -9.95
N GLU A 260 13.01 -6.19 -8.85
CA GLU A 260 13.43 -7.58 -8.82
C GLU A 260 12.22 -8.49 -9.08
N PRO A 261 12.24 -9.36 -10.12
CA PRO A 261 11.09 -10.19 -10.47
C PRO A 261 10.97 -11.37 -9.50
N LEU A 262 10.44 -11.07 -8.31
CA LEU A 262 10.10 -12.02 -7.27
C LEU A 262 8.58 -12.16 -7.14
N ARG A 263 8.15 -13.24 -6.49
CA ARG A 263 6.76 -13.41 -6.04
C ARG A 263 6.62 -12.90 -4.61
N LEU A 264 5.51 -12.22 -4.33
CA LEU A 264 5.27 -11.59 -3.03
C LEU A 264 5.39 -12.58 -1.87
N SER A 265 6.18 -12.22 -0.85
CA SER A 265 6.21 -12.94 0.42
C SER A 265 5.23 -12.33 1.43
N VAL A 266 4.17 -13.07 1.76
CA VAL A 266 3.13 -12.64 2.69
C VAL A 266 3.38 -13.27 4.06
N PHE A 267 3.73 -12.43 5.04
CA PHE A 267 3.94 -12.83 6.43
C PHE A 267 2.69 -12.54 7.25
N ILE A 268 2.12 -13.55 7.91
CA ILE A 268 0.91 -13.40 8.73
C ILE A 268 1.13 -13.99 10.13
N GLU A 269 0.95 -13.17 11.16
CA GLU A 269 0.91 -13.63 12.55
C GLU A 269 -0.52 -14.08 12.92
N ALA A 270 -0.77 -15.39 12.77
CA ALA A 270 -2.03 -16.05 13.14
C ALA A 270 -1.82 -17.57 13.29
N PRO A 271 -2.74 -18.30 13.97
CA PRO A 271 -2.71 -19.76 14.03
C PRO A 271 -2.86 -20.38 12.63
N GLN A 272 -2.10 -21.44 12.35
CA GLN A 272 -2.18 -22.16 11.06
C GLN A 272 -3.58 -22.67 10.76
N SER A 273 -4.32 -23.14 11.78
CA SER A 273 -5.69 -23.60 11.62
C SER A 273 -6.63 -22.51 11.07
N ALA A 274 -6.46 -21.26 11.52
CA ALA A 274 -7.25 -20.14 11.04
C ALA A 274 -6.90 -19.78 9.59
N LEU A 275 -5.60 -19.81 9.25
CA LEU A 275 -5.16 -19.60 7.87
C LEU A 275 -5.74 -20.66 6.92
N GLU A 276 -5.63 -21.94 7.27
CA GLU A 276 -6.16 -23.03 6.45
C GLU A 276 -7.68 -22.97 6.31
N GLU A 277 -8.42 -22.64 7.38
CA GLU A 277 -9.87 -22.47 7.31
C GLU A 277 -10.27 -21.43 6.26
N ILE A 278 -9.60 -20.26 6.27
CA ILE A 278 -9.83 -19.19 5.30
C ILE A 278 -9.41 -19.63 3.88
N ILE A 279 -8.27 -20.29 3.75
CA ILE A 279 -7.78 -20.81 2.45
C ILE A 279 -8.77 -21.82 1.87
N HIS A 280 -9.31 -22.73 2.67
CA HIS A 280 -10.29 -23.71 2.19
C HIS A 280 -11.62 -23.06 1.78
N LYS A 281 -12.02 -22.00 2.49
CA LYS A 281 -13.24 -21.24 2.23
C LYS A 281 -13.19 -20.42 0.94
N HIS A 282 -12.02 -19.90 0.56
CA HIS A 282 -11.86 -18.97 -0.55
C HIS A 282 -11.00 -19.53 -1.69
N GLU A 283 -11.63 -19.90 -2.80
CA GLU A 283 -10.95 -20.50 -3.94
C GLU A 283 -9.83 -19.62 -4.51
N THR A 284 -10.06 -18.31 -4.67
CA THR A 284 -9.04 -17.38 -5.18
C THR A 284 -7.80 -17.36 -4.29
N VAL A 285 -7.98 -17.33 -2.96
CA VAL A 285 -6.87 -17.38 -2.01
C VAL A 285 -6.14 -18.72 -2.10
N ARG A 286 -6.89 -19.83 -2.16
CA ARG A 286 -6.33 -21.17 -2.34
C ARG A 286 -5.47 -21.30 -3.59
N GLN A 287 -5.97 -20.84 -4.74
CA GLN A 287 -5.23 -20.88 -5.99
C GLN A 287 -3.96 -20.04 -5.93
N LEU A 288 -3.97 -18.88 -5.25
CA LEU A 288 -2.78 -18.06 -5.08
C LEU A 288 -1.67 -18.79 -4.32
N VAL A 289 -2.01 -19.49 -3.22
CA VAL A 289 -1.03 -20.17 -2.39
C VAL A 289 -0.63 -21.55 -2.94
N ASP A 290 -1.57 -22.33 -3.45
CA ASP A 290 -1.31 -23.71 -3.90
C ASP A 290 -0.62 -23.76 -5.27
N HIS A 291 -0.88 -22.79 -6.16
CA HIS A 291 -0.13 -22.66 -7.41
C HIS A 291 1.17 -21.86 -7.23
N GLY A 292 1.43 -21.39 -6.01
CA GLY A 292 2.63 -20.62 -5.68
C GLY A 292 2.70 -19.28 -6.41
N TRP A 293 1.58 -18.58 -6.61
CA TRP A 293 1.61 -17.20 -7.13
C TRP A 293 2.12 -16.19 -6.09
N LEU A 294 2.09 -16.57 -4.81
CA LEU A 294 2.77 -15.90 -3.71
C LEU A 294 3.37 -16.90 -2.73
N HIS A 295 4.18 -16.44 -1.79
CA HIS A 295 4.69 -17.24 -0.68
C HIS A 295 3.95 -16.86 0.60
N LEU A 296 3.23 -17.81 1.21
CA LEU A 296 2.57 -17.59 2.49
C LEU A 296 3.48 -18.06 3.63
N LEU A 297 3.80 -17.15 4.54
CA LEU A 297 4.65 -17.37 5.70
C LEU A 297 3.86 -17.07 6.96
N GLN A 298 3.70 -18.08 7.81
CA GLN A 298 3.05 -17.94 9.10
C GLN A 298 4.10 -17.58 10.16
N ILE A 299 3.83 -16.53 10.93
CA ILE A 299 4.61 -16.16 12.12
C ILE A 299 3.92 -16.81 13.33
N ASP A 300 4.64 -17.65 14.06
CA ASP A 300 4.12 -18.29 15.27
C ASP A 300 4.30 -17.42 16.53
N GLY A 301 3.67 -17.85 17.63
CA GLY A 301 3.76 -17.14 18.91
C GLY A 301 5.18 -17.02 19.48
N ASN A 302 6.10 -17.91 19.06
CA ASN A 302 7.52 -17.92 19.43
C ASN A 302 8.41 -17.15 18.44
N ARG A 303 7.80 -16.44 17.47
CA ARG A 303 8.47 -15.67 16.42
C ARG A 303 9.22 -16.53 15.39
N SER A 304 8.97 -17.84 15.37
CA SER A 304 9.42 -18.69 14.28
C SER A 304 8.56 -18.43 13.05
N VAL A 305 9.15 -18.61 11.86
CA VAL A 305 8.47 -18.41 10.60
C VAL A 305 8.37 -19.75 9.89
N MET A 306 7.14 -20.13 9.54
CA MET A 306 6.81 -21.36 8.85
C MET A 306 6.25 -21.02 7.48
N ARG A 307 6.90 -21.49 6.41
CA ARG A 307 6.40 -21.35 5.04
C ARG A 307 5.33 -22.41 4.78
N ARG A 308 4.19 -22.00 4.26
CA ARG A 308 3.18 -22.90 3.72
C ARG A 308 3.59 -23.34 2.32
N MET A 309 3.67 -24.65 2.12
CA MET A 309 3.89 -25.31 0.84
C MET A 309 2.55 -25.59 0.14
N PRO A 310 2.55 -25.75 -1.19
CA PRO A 310 1.37 -26.22 -1.92
C PRO A 310 0.74 -27.46 -1.25
N GLY A 311 -0.58 -27.44 -1.07
CA GLY A 311 -1.30 -28.53 -0.42
C GLY A 311 -1.33 -28.47 1.12
N GLY A 312 -0.86 -27.38 1.74
CA GLY A 312 -1.13 -27.08 3.16
C GLY A 312 -0.10 -27.58 4.17
N LYS A 313 1.07 -28.06 3.72
CA LYS A 313 2.16 -28.44 4.62
C LYS A 313 2.97 -27.22 5.03
N TYR A 314 3.29 -27.08 6.32
CA TYR A 314 4.15 -26.02 6.83
C TYR A 314 5.58 -26.53 7.09
N GLU A 315 6.57 -25.79 6.62
CA GLU A 315 7.99 -26.09 6.79
C GLU A 315 8.73 -24.86 7.35
N PRO A 316 9.76 -25.03 8.20
CA PRO A 316 10.55 -23.89 8.68
C PRO A 316 11.08 -23.07 7.52
N ALA A 317 10.92 -21.75 7.57
CA ALA A 317 11.42 -20.87 6.54
C ALA A 317 12.93 -20.66 6.72
N GLU A 318 13.74 -21.21 5.81
CA GLU A 318 15.17 -20.95 5.77
C GLU A 318 15.45 -19.56 5.18
N ALA A 319 16.39 -18.82 5.78
CA ALA A 319 16.68 -17.44 5.41
C ALA A 319 17.21 -17.28 3.96
N GLU A 320 17.76 -18.34 3.36
CA GLU A 320 18.41 -18.29 2.04
C GLU A 320 17.44 -18.39 0.85
N GLY A 321 16.12 -18.56 1.07
CA GLY A 321 15.13 -18.76 0.00
C GLY A 321 14.00 -17.72 -0.09
N LEU A 322 14.14 -16.58 0.60
CA LEU A 322 13.10 -15.53 0.71
C LEU A 322 13.47 -14.19 0.06
N ALA A 323 14.61 -14.12 -0.63
CA ALA A 323 15.06 -12.98 -1.41
C ALA A 323 14.70 -13.18 -2.89
#